data_AF-Q2GGJ8-F1
#
_entry.id   AF-Q2GGJ8-F1
#
_cell.length_a   1.000
_cell.length_b   1.000
_cell.length_c   1.000
_cell.angle_alpha   90.00
_cell.angle_beta   90.00
_cell.angle_gamma   90.00
#
_symmetry.space_group_name_H-M   'P 1'
#
loop_
_entity.id
_entity.type
_entity.pdbx_description
1 polymer ?
#
loop_
_entity_poly.entity_id
_entity_poly.type
_entity_poly.pdbx_seq_one_letter_code
_entity_poly.pdbx_strand_id
1 'polypeptide(L)'
;MLTRVIYIALFLLSSCHTISIHHGYPASEVNLWNNVKVGDLSSQVIQLIGDPCIIEENVWYYVSYSIYKKRFFSTKEYESLVLKITFDSQANKVTDIQNIKVDRKSLVKLLKKNTPVTGIHDSLLRQFSNKLQ
;
A
#
# COMPACT_ATOMS: atom_id res chain seq x y z
N MET A 1 29.86 27.26 30.97
CA MET A 1 30.16 26.05 30.16
C MET A 1 29.05 25.00 30.23
N LEU A 2 28.55 24.66 31.42
CA LEU A 2 27.51 23.63 31.62
C LEU A 2 26.22 23.86 30.81
N THR A 3 25.72 25.09 30.74
CA THR A 3 24.54 25.47 29.95
C THR A 3 24.71 25.21 28.46
N ARG A 4 25.89 25.51 27.88
CA ARG A 4 26.18 25.23 26.47
C ARG A 4 26.23 23.73 26.15
N VAL A 5 26.73 22.92 27.09
CA VAL A 5 26.75 21.45 26.96
C VAL A 5 25.34 20.88 26.97
N ILE A 6 24.45 21.42 27.82
CA ILE A 6 23.04 21.04 27.88
C ILE A 6 22.31 21.36 26.56
N TYR A 7 22.55 22.53 25.96
CA TYR A 7 21.95 22.88 24.67
C TYR A 7 22.41 21.96 23.53
N ILE A 8 23.70 21.59 23.49
CA ILE A 8 24.23 20.65 22.48
C ILE A 8 23.64 19.25 22.66
N ALA A 9 23.49 18.78 23.91
CA ALA A 9 22.88 17.49 24.20
C ALA A 9 21.41 17.43 23.79
N LEU A 10 20.64 18.51 23.96
CA LEU A 10 19.24 18.59 23.49
C LEU A 10 19.12 18.51 21.96
N PHE A 11 20.07 19.10 21.22
CA PHE A 11 20.06 19.05 19.75
C PHE A 11 20.32 17.65 19.19
N LEU A 12 21.03 16.78 19.90
CA LEU A 12 21.33 15.43 19.44
C LEU A 12 20.13 14.46 19.56
N LEU A 13 19.15 14.77 20.42
CA LEU A 13 17.98 13.92 20.68
C LEU A 13 16.85 14.09 19.64
N SER A 14 16.90 15.10 18.77
CA SER A 14 15.81 15.41 17.82
C SER A 14 15.86 14.65 16.49
N SER A 15 16.83 13.74 16.31
CA SER A 15 17.12 13.14 14.99
C SER A 15 16.42 11.81 14.68
N CYS A 16 15.63 11.26 15.59
CA CYS A 16 14.95 9.97 15.37
C CYS A 16 13.50 10.18 14.94
N HIS A 17 13.26 10.25 13.62
CA HIS A 17 11.90 10.27 13.07
C HIS A 17 11.58 8.98 12.31
N THR A 18 10.37 8.45 12.51
CA THR A 18 9.89 7.30 11.75
C THR A 18 9.48 7.76 10.36
N ILE A 19 9.98 7.12 9.32
CA ILE A 19 9.58 7.43 7.96
C ILE A 19 8.35 6.58 7.63
N SER A 20 7.22 7.24 7.37
CA SER A 20 6.01 6.63 6.81
C SER A 20 5.81 7.11 5.38
N ILE A 21 5.63 6.15 4.47
CA ILE A 21 5.39 6.43 3.05
C ILE A 21 4.02 5.85 2.71
N HIS A 22 3.14 6.67 2.13
CA HIS A 22 1.80 6.29 1.71
C HIS A 22 1.71 6.27 0.19
N HIS A 23 0.99 5.30 -0.36
CA HIS A 23 0.83 5.12 -1.80
C HIS A 23 -0.55 4.56 -2.14
N GLY A 24 -0.92 4.71 -3.41
CA GLY A 24 -2.22 4.29 -3.93
C GLY A 24 -3.32 5.25 -3.49
N TYR A 25 -4.47 4.70 -3.09
CA TYR A 25 -5.60 5.47 -2.63
C TYR A 25 -5.27 6.24 -1.34
N PRO A 26 -5.63 7.54 -1.21
CA PRO A 26 -5.30 8.34 -0.04
C PRO A 26 -5.85 7.73 1.24
N ALA A 27 -4.95 7.46 2.21
CA ALA A 27 -5.34 6.83 3.48
C ALA A 27 -6.36 7.66 4.28
N SER A 28 -6.33 8.99 4.13
CA SER A 28 -7.29 9.92 4.75
C SER A 28 -8.71 9.75 4.21
N GLU A 29 -8.85 9.26 2.99
CA GLU A 29 -10.13 9.16 2.26
C GLU A 29 -10.73 7.76 2.31
N VAL A 30 -10.05 6.79 2.92
CA VAL A 30 -10.53 5.40 3.06
C VAL A 30 -11.91 5.33 3.74
N ASN A 31 -12.25 6.28 4.59
CA ASN A 31 -13.58 6.34 5.22
C ASN A 31 -14.72 6.55 4.20
N LEU A 32 -14.44 7.14 3.03
CA LEU A 32 -15.42 7.35 1.97
C LEU A 32 -15.89 6.03 1.34
N TRP A 33 -15.12 4.95 1.47
CA TRP A 33 -15.51 3.63 0.98
C TRP A 33 -16.82 3.13 1.58
N ASN A 34 -17.15 3.54 2.80
CA ASN A 34 -18.41 3.19 3.47
C ASN A 34 -19.64 3.84 2.81
N ASN A 35 -19.44 4.83 1.93
CA ASN A 35 -20.52 5.49 1.20
C ASN A 35 -20.96 4.70 -0.03
N VAL A 36 -20.15 3.77 -0.52
CA VAL A 36 -20.47 2.93 -1.67
C VAL A 36 -21.38 1.79 -1.24
N LYS A 37 -22.45 1.57 -1.99
CA LYS A 37 -23.48 0.56 -1.70
C LYS A 37 -23.69 -0.37 -2.88
N VAL A 38 -24.14 -1.58 -2.58
CA VAL A 38 -24.59 -2.53 -3.60
C VAL A 38 -25.77 -1.90 -4.35
N GLY A 39 -25.70 -1.96 -5.68
CA GLY A 39 -26.68 -1.35 -6.59
C GLY A 39 -26.27 0.02 -7.14
N ASP A 40 -25.24 0.67 -6.60
CA ASP A 40 -24.71 1.93 -7.14
C ASP A 40 -24.16 1.73 -8.55
N LEU A 41 -24.30 2.75 -9.41
CA LEU A 41 -23.70 2.76 -10.74
C LEU A 41 -22.20 3.04 -10.65
N SER A 42 -21.42 2.49 -11.58
CA SER A 42 -19.97 2.75 -11.67
C SER A 42 -19.62 4.25 -11.71
N SER A 43 -20.43 5.08 -12.39
CA SER A 43 -20.26 6.53 -12.41
C SER A 43 -20.49 7.20 -11.05
N GLN A 44 -21.43 6.68 -10.25
CA GLN A 44 -21.68 7.17 -8.89
C GLN A 44 -20.53 6.78 -7.96
N VAL A 45 -19.97 5.58 -8.12
CA VAL A 45 -18.78 5.15 -7.37
C VAL A 45 -17.61 6.10 -7.64
N ILE A 46 -17.33 6.42 -8.91
CA ILE A 46 -16.27 7.39 -9.28
C ILE A 46 -16.56 8.76 -8.66
N GLN A 47 -17.81 9.21 -8.66
CA GLN A 47 -18.16 10.50 -8.07
C GLN A 47 -17.99 10.52 -6.55
N LEU A 48 -18.23 9.40 -5.87
CA LEU A 48 -18.17 9.30 -4.41
C LEU A 48 -16.74 9.15 -3.90
N ILE A 49 -15.93 8.31 -4.55
CA ILE A 49 -14.63 7.90 -4.05
C ILE A 49 -13.47 8.10 -5.04
N GLY A 50 -13.74 8.53 -6.26
CA GLY A 50 -12.72 8.74 -7.30
C GLY A 50 -12.43 7.52 -8.15
N ASP A 51 -11.41 7.63 -9.00
CA ASP A 51 -10.98 6.57 -9.91
C ASP A 51 -10.26 5.43 -9.17
N PRO A 52 -10.48 4.17 -9.60
CA PRO A 52 -9.80 3.02 -8.99
C PRO A 52 -8.31 2.99 -9.32
N CYS A 53 -7.53 2.32 -8.47
CA CYS A 53 -6.10 2.12 -8.71
C CYS A 53 -5.85 1.05 -9.79
N ILE A 54 -6.67 0.00 -9.80
CA ILE A 54 -6.55 -1.14 -10.71
C ILE A 54 -7.95 -1.53 -11.19
N ILE A 55 -8.07 -1.80 -12.48
CA ILE A 55 -9.28 -2.32 -13.11
C ILE A 55 -8.92 -3.67 -13.74
N GLU A 56 -9.56 -4.74 -13.28
CA GLU A 56 -9.50 -6.07 -13.89
C GLU A 56 -10.91 -6.46 -14.33
N GLU A 57 -11.18 -6.39 -15.64
CA GLU A 57 -12.51 -6.66 -16.20
C GLU A 57 -13.61 -5.82 -15.53
N ASN A 58 -14.51 -6.45 -14.77
CA ASN A 58 -15.61 -5.83 -14.03
C ASN A 58 -15.30 -5.65 -12.55
N VAL A 59 -14.04 -5.81 -12.15
CA VAL A 59 -13.60 -5.69 -10.76
C VAL A 59 -12.68 -4.50 -10.63
N TRP A 60 -13.02 -3.60 -9.72
CA TRP A 60 -12.20 -2.44 -9.41
C TRP A 60 -11.55 -2.61 -8.04
N TYR A 61 -10.29 -2.20 -7.96
CA TYR A 61 -9.53 -2.22 -6.71
C TYR A 61 -9.05 -0.82 -6.35
N TYR A 62 -9.44 -0.38 -5.16
CA TYR A 62 -8.87 0.79 -4.51
C TYR A 62 -7.89 0.29 -3.46
N VAL A 63 -6.61 0.51 -3.69
CA VAL A 63 -5.54 -0.03 -2.84
C VAL A 63 -4.87 1.12 -2.13
N SER A 64 -5.01 1.19 -0.81
CA SER A 64 -4.25 2.10 0.05
C SER A 64 -3.19 1.31 0.80
N TYR A 65 -1.91 1.67 0.69
CA TYR A 65 -0.88 1.01 1.47
C TYR A 65 0.13 1.98 2.07
N SER A 66 0.64 1.59 3.23
CA SER A 66 1.59 2.37 4.02
C SER A 66 2.82 1.52 4.30
N ILE A 67 4.00 2.09 4.06
CA ILE A 67 5.29 1.48 4.36
C ILE A 67 5.92 2.24 5.52
N TYR A 68 6.26 1.51 6.58
CA TYR A 68 6.89 2.05 7.79
C TYR A 68 8.34 1.62 7.86
N LYS A 69 9.21 2.61 8.10
CA LYS A 69 10.64 2.40 8.28
C LYS A 69 11.07 3.10 9.57
N LYS A 70 11.40 2.30 10.58
CA LYS A 70 11.81 2.78 11.91
C LYS A 70 13.20 3.41 11.90
N ARG A 71 14.13 2.91 11.07
CA ARG A 71 15.51 3.41 10.93
C ARG A 71 16.02 3.19 9.50
N PHE A 72 17.08 3.89 9.10
CA PHE A 72 17.64 3.78 7.75
C PHE A 72 17.99 2.34 7.33
N PHE A 73 18.47 1.50 8.26
CA PHE A 73 18.80 0.08 8.03
C PHE A 73 17.78 -0.90 8.62
N SER A 74 16.64 -0.44 9.13
CA SER A 74 15.64 -1.36 9.70
C SER A 74 14.83 -2.05 8.61
N THR A 75 14.33 -3.24 8.94
CA THR A 75 13.29 -3.91 8.16
C THR A 75 12.10 -2.98 7.95
N LYS A 76 11.59 -2.95 6.71
CA LYS A 76 10.37 -2.23 6.37
C LYS A 76 9.16 -3.06 6.77
N GLU A 77 8.20 -2.42 7.42
CA GLU A 77 6.89 -2.98 7.72
C GLU A 77 5.89 -2.39 6.71
N TYR A 78 4.86 -3.14 6.34
CA TYR A 78 3.81 -2.66 5.45
C TYR A 78 2.44 -3.03 6.02
N GLU A 79 1.46 -2.17 5.78
CA GLU A 79 0.05 -2.47 5.98
C GLU A 79 -0.73 -2.00 4.75
N SER A 80 -1.86 -2.65 4.45
CA SER A 80 -2.69 -2.25 3.31
C SER A 80 -4.17 -2.43 3.60
N LEU A 81 -4.96 -1.54 3.03
CA LEU A 81 -6.41 -1.60 2.95
C LEU A 81 -6.78 -1.67 1.48
N VAL A 82 -7.60 -2.63 1.12
CA VAL A 82 -8.06 -2.83 -0.26
C VAL A 82 -9.57 -2.90 -0.27
N LEU A 83 -10.20 -2.01 -1.02
CA LEU A 83 -11.60 -2.12 -1.39
C LEU A 83 -11.68 -2.77 -2.76
N LYS A 84 -12.30 -3.95 -2.82
CA LYS A 84 -12.65 -4.65 -4.05
C LYS A 84 -14.13 -4.43 -4.32
N ILE A 85 -14.45 -3.88 -5.48
CA ILE A 85 -15.82 -3.67 -5.95
C ILE A 85 -16.02 -4.51 -7.20
N THR A 86 -17.05 -5.35 -7.20
CA THR A 86 -17.44 -6.12 -8.39
C THR A 86 -18.66 -5.48 -9.01
N PHE A 87 -18.64 -5.33 -10.33
CA PHE A 87 -19.74 -4.78 -11.11
C PHE A 87 -20.40 -5.86 -11.96
N ASP A 88 -21.71 -5.70 -12.18
CA ASP A 88 -22.44 -6.44 -13.19
C ASP A 88 -22.06 -5.93 -14.59
N SER A 89 -21.66 -6.85 -15.48
CA SER A 89 -21.16 -6.51 -16.82
C SER A 89 -22.22 -5.88 -17.74
N GLN A 90 -23.51 -6.09 -17.46
CA GLN A 90 -24.61 -5.61 -18.29
C GLN A 90 -25.18 -4.29 -17.75
N ALA A 91 -25.39 -4.22 -16.43
CA ALA A 91 -26.02 -3.08 -15.79
C ALA A 91 -25.03 -2.02 -15.28
N ASN A 92 -23.72 -2.31 -15.27
CA ASN A 92 -22.67 -1.45 -14.67
C ASN A 92 -22.98 -1.05 -13.22
N LYS A 93 -23.60 -1.96 -12.46
CA LYS A 93 -23.99 -1.75 -11.06
C LYS A 93 -23.13 -2.58 -10.14
N VAL A 94 -22.86 -2.06 -8.95
CA VAL A 94 -22.14 -2.78 -7.89
C VAL A 94 -22.95 -4.01 -7.47
N THR A 95 -22.35 -5.18 -7.57
CA THR A 95 -22.93 -6.46 -7.14
C THR A 95 -22.34 -6.93 -5.81
N ASP A 96 -21.06 -6.67 -5.58
CA ASP A 96 -20.34 -7.13 -4.39
C ASP A 96 -19.28 -6.10 -3.97
N ILE A 97 -19.10 -5.97 -2.65
CA ILE A 97 -18.14 -5.06 -2.03
C ILE A 97 -17.38 -5.84 -0.96
N GLN A 98 -16.05 -5.91 -1.10
CA GLN A 98 -15.18 -6.58 -0.14
C GLN A 98 -14.09 -5.63 0.36
N ASN A 99 -13.97 -5.54 1.68
CA ASN A 99 -12.90 -4.84 2.36
C ASN A 99 -11.85 -5.84 2.84
N ILE A 100 -10.66 -5.77 2.25
CA ILE A 100 -9.54 -6.65 2.58
C ILE A 100 -8.51 -5.82 3.34
N LYS A 101 -8.28 -6.19 4.60
CA LYS A 101 -7.25 -5.58 5.44
C LYS A 101 -6.06 -6.52 5.58
N VAL A 102 -4.88 -5.98 5.30
CA VAL A 102 -3.60 -6.62 5.61
C VAL A 102 -2.97 -5.83 6.75
N ASP A 103 -3.03 -6.41 7.95
CA ASP A 103 -2.38 -5.84 9.12
C ASP A 103 -0.87 -5.76 8.93
N ARG A 104 -0.24 -4.89 9.74
CA ARG A 104 1.18 -4.59 9.68
C ARG A 104 2.05 -5.84 9.70
N LYS A 105 2.77 -6.09 8.61
CA LYS A 105 3.65 -7.26 8.43
C LYS A 105 5.03 -6.84 7.96
N SER A 106 6.04 -7.64 8.32
CA SER A 106 7.42 -7.45 7.85
C SER A 106 7.53 -7.80 6.37
N LEU A 107 8.03 -6.87 5.54
CA LEU A 107 8.21 -7.09 4.09
C LEU A 107 9.19 -8.24 3.79
N VAL A 108 10.14 -8.53 4.68
CA VAL A 108 11.07 -9.66 4.51
C VAL A 108 10.31 -11.00 4.45
N LYS A 109 9.18 -11.13 5.16
CA LYS A 109 8.36 -12.35 5.13
C LYS A 109 7.62 -12.52 3.80
N LEU A 110 7.25 -11.41 3.14
CA LEU A 110 6.65 -11.45 1.80
C LEU A 110 7.66 -11.78 0.72
N LEU A 111 8.85 -11.17 0.76
CA LEU A 111 9.91 -11.43 -0.23
C LEU A 111 10.40 -12.89 -0.22
N LYS A 112 10.31 -13.56 0.94
CA LYS A 112 10.60 -15.01 1.04
C LYS A 112 9.55 -15.89 0.37
N LYS A 113 8.34 -15.38 0.09
CA LYS A 113 7.33 -16.09 -0.70
C LYS A 113 7.70 -15.88 -2.17
N ASN A 114 8.00 -16.97 -2.88
CA ASN A 114 8.38 -16.94 -4.30
C ASN A 114 7.26 -16.32 -5.15
N THR A 115 7.26 -15.01 -5.30
CA THR A 115 6.46 -14.33 -6.32
C THR A 115 7.27 -14.38 -7.62
N PRO A 116 6.78 -15.04 -8.69
CA PRO A 116 7.47 -15.01 -9.97
C PRO A 116 7.52 -13.55 -10.43
N VAL A 117 8.73 -12.98 -10.46
CA VAL A 117 8.95 -11.61 -10.92
C VAL A 117 9.02 -11.66 -12.44
N THR A 118 7.87 -11.64 -13.11
CA THR A 118 7.81 -11.71 -14.58
C THR A 118 8.03 -10.31 -15.18
N GLY A 119 9.24 -9.78 -15.00
CA GLY A 119 9.70 -8.59 -15.74
C GLY A 119 10.24 -9.02 -17.10
N ILE A 120 9.94 -8.26 -18.16
CA ILE A 120 10.21 -8.62 -19.57
C ILE A 120 11.70 -8.78 -19.93
N HIS A 121 12.66 -8.43 -19.06
CA HIS A 121 14.06 -8.81 -19.23
C HIS A 121 14.73 -9.12 -17.88
N ASP A 122 14.75 -10.39 -17.50
CA ASP A 122 15.69 -10.84 -16.46
C ASP A 122 17.12 -10.68 -17.01
N SER A 123 17.87 -9.74 -16.43
CA SER A 123 19.26 -9.51 -16.80
C SER A 123 20.11 -10.75 -16.51
N LEU A 124 21.08 -11.04 -17.38
CA LEU A 124 21.95 -12.23 -17.28
C LEU A 124 22.63 -12.37 -15.90
N LEU A 125 23.01 -11.24 -15.29
CA LEU A 125 23.61 -11.22 -13.96
C LEU A 125 22.67 -11.77 -12.87
N ARG A 126 21.36 -11.52 -12.99
CA ARG A 126 20.36 -11.98 -12.04
C ARG A 126 20.03 -13.46 -12.22
N GLN A 127 20.07 -13.97 -13.45
CA GLN A 127 19.99 -15.41 -13.71
C GLN A 127 21.16 -16.17 -13.06
N PHE A 128 22.37 -15.62 -13.13
CA PHE A 128 23.55 -16.23 -12.52
C PHE A 128 23.47 -16.29 -10.99
N SER A 129 23.04 -15.20 -10.33
CA SER A 129 22.88 -15.17 -8.87
C SER A 129 21.86 -16.18 -8.34
N ASN A 130 20.77 -16.43 -9.09
CA ASN A 130 19.74 -17.38 -8.68
C ASN A 130 20.15 -18.85 -8.84
N LYS A 131 21.17 -19.15 -9.66
CA LYS A 131 21.65 -20.52 -9.91
C LYS A 131 22.64 -21.02 -8.85
N LEU A 132 23.12 -20.13 -7.97
CA LEU A 132 24.13 -20.40 -6.94
C LEU A 132 23.53 -20.60 -5.54
N GLN A 133 22.20 -20.57 -5.41
CA GLN A 133 21.47 -20.71 -4.16
C GLN A 133 20.60 -21.97 -4.19
#